data_AF-A0A2D4NBM8-F1
#
_entry.id   AF-A0A2D4NBM8-F1
#
_cell.length_a   1.000
_cell.length_b   1.000
_cell.length_c   1.000
_cell.angle_alpha   90.00
_cell.angle_beta   90.00
_cell.angle_gamma   90.00
#
_symmetry.space_group_name_H-M   'P 1'
#
loop_
_entity.id
_entity.type
_entity.pdbx_description
1 polymer ?
#
loop_
_entity_poly.entity_id
_entity_poly.type
_entity_poly.pdbx_seq_one_letter_code
_entity_poly.pdbx_strand_id
1 'polypeptide(L)'
;LTQQPSAPPSITSGSYPGTPEMRRRQEEAMRRLATQVVAYHYCQADNAYTCLVPEFVHNVAALLCRSPQFVAYREQLLREPHLQSMLSLRSCVQDPLASFRRGVLEPLESLHKERKIPNEDFIVLIDG
;
A
#
# COMPACT_ATOMS: atom_id res chain seq x y z
N LEU A 1 38.95 44.65 29.17
CA LEU A 1 39.46 43.33 28.73
C LEU A 1 38.60 42.30 29.45
N THR A 2 37.59 41.65 28.89
CA THR A 2 37.53 40.92 27.61
C THR A 2 36.07 40.73 27.19
N GLN A 3 35.82 40.90 25.90
CA GLN A 3 34.54 40.69 25.22
C GLN A 3 34.38 39.17 24.97
N GLN A 4 33.21 38.59 25.25
CA GLN A 4 32.88 37.19 24.91
C GLN A 4 31.85 37.15 23.76
N PRO A 5 31.95 36.21 22.81
CA PRO A 5 31.31 36.30 21.50
C PRO A 5 29.87 35.78 21.50
N SER A 6 29.04 36.40 20.66
CA SER A 6 27.67 36.01 20.34
C SER A 6 27.61 34.60 19.72
N ALA A 7 26.79 33.73 20.31
CA ALA A 7 26.44 32.42 19.76
C ALA A 7 25.63 32.55 18.45
N PRO A 8 25.74 31.60 17.50
CA PRO A 8 24.99 31.62 16.25
C PRO A 8 23.49 31.36 16.51
N PRO A 9 22.58 31.90 15.68
CA PRO A 9 21.15 31.65 15.84
C PRO A 9 20.88 30.16 15.59
N SER A 10 20.30 29.52 16.59
CA SER A 10 19.67 28.21 16.49
C SER A 10 18.67 28.23 15.33
N ILE A 11 18.88 27.35 14.36
CA ILE A 11 17.90 27.04 13.30
C ILE A 11 16.68 26.43 14.00
N THR A 12 15.73 27.29 14.33
CA THR A 12 14.40 26.88 14.76
C THR A 12 13.71 26.27 13.55
N SER A 13 13.61 24.93 13.53
CA SER A 13 12.70 24.20 12.66
C SER A 13 11.31 24.80 12.82
N GLY A 14 10.88 25.52 11.80
CA GLY A 14 9.70 26.40 11.85
C GLY A 14 8.41 25.61 11.90
N SER A 15 7.89 25.37 13.10
CA SER A 15 6.45 25.21 13.31
C SER A 15 5.80 26.59 13.38
N TYR A 16 5.72 27.28 12.24
CA TYR A 16 4.75 28.35 12.08
C TYR A 16 3.39 27.70 11.78
N PRO A 17 2.27 28.17 12.37
CA PRO A 17 0.95 27.75 11.94
C PRO A 17 0.83 28.08 10.45
N GLY A 18 0.81 27.04 9.60
CA GLY A 18 0.82 27.20 8.16
C GLY A 18 -0.31 28.11 7.72
N THR A 19 -0.04 29.00 6.75
CA THR A 19 -1.08 29.84 6.16
C THR A 19 -2.24 28.96 5.65
N PRO A 20 -3.49 29.46 5.61
CA PRO A 20 -4.64 28.68 5.13
C PRO A 20 -4.41 28.01 3.77
N GLU A 21 -3.66 28.67 2.89
CA GLU A 21 -3.25 28.15 1.59
C GLU A 21 -2.27 26.97 1.69
N MET A 22 -1.32 27.01 2.62
CA MET A 22 -0.40 25.90 2.87
C MET A 22 -1.14 24.66 3.35
N ARG A 23 -2.10 24.85 4.28
CA ARG A 23 -2.95 23.76 4.78
C ARG A 23 -3.78 23.13 3.66
N ARG A 24 -4.39 23.94 2.80
CA ARG A 24 -5.14 23.45 1.63
C ARG A 24 -4.26 22.63 0.68
N ARG A 25 -3.04 23.09 0.38
CA ARG A 25 -2.09 22.34 -0.46
C ARG A 25 -1.69 21.01 0.17
N GLN A 26 -1.47 20.98 1.50
CA GLN A 26 -1.20 19.74 2.23
C GLN A 26 -2.38 18.77 2.15
N GLU A 27 -3.60 19.25 2.33
CA GLU A 27 -4.82 18.43 2.21
C GLU A 27 -4.99 17.87 0.78
N GLU A 28 -4.72 18.66 -0.25
CA GLU A 28 -4.74 18.22 -1.65
C GLU A 28 -3.65 17.17 -1.91
N ALA A 29 -2.43 17.37 -1.40
CA ALA A 29 -1.35 16.39 -1.51
C ALA A 29 -1.69 15.07 -0.80
N MET A 30 -2.25 15.14 0.41
CA MET A 30 -2.73 13.96 1.14
C MET A 30 -3.84 13.22 0.41
N ARG A 31 -4.79 13.95 -0.20
CA ARG A 31 -5.86 13.33 -1.02
C ARG A 31 -5.27 12.56 -2.20
N ARG A 32 -4.27 13.14 -2.88
CA ARG A 32 -3.58 12.47 -4.00
C ARG A 32 -2.85 11.21 -3.52
N LEU A 33 -2.17 11.28 -2.38
CA LEU A 33 -1.53 10.10 -1.79
C LEU A 33 -2.55 9.01 -1.44
N ALA A 34 -3.66 9.39 -0.80
CA ALA A 34 -4.72 8.45 -0.42
C ALA A 34 -5.32 7.72 -1.64
N THR A 35 -5.40 8.38 -2.81
CA THR A 35 -5.88 7.74 -4.04
C THR A 35 -4.93 6.70 -4.63
N GLN A 36 -3.66 6.70 -4.22
CA GLN A 36 -2.66 5.73 -4.67
C GLN A 36 -2.59 4.49 -3.76
N VAL A 37 -3.13 4.54 -2.54
CA VAL A 37 -3.13 3.40 -1.61
C VAL A 37 -4.19 2.39 -2.06
N VAL A 38 -3.75 1.21 -2.48
CA VAL A 38 -4.61 0.17 -3.09
C VAL A 38 -4.73 -1.08 -2.24
N ALA A 39 -3.82 -1.26 -1.30
CA ALA A 39 -3.87 -2.30 -0.28
C ALA A 39 -3.12 -1.84 0.97
N TYR A 40 -3.40 -2.51 2.09
CA TYR A 40 -2.75 -2.27 3.36
C TYR A 40 -2.69 -3.56 4.18
N HIS A 41 -1.70 -3.68 5.06
CA HIS A 41 -1.59 -4.76 6.02
C HIS A 41 -1.00 -4.20 7.30
N TYR A 42 -1.67 -4.44 8.43
CA TYR A 42 -1.27 -3.95 9.74
C TYR A 42 -0.93 -5.15 10.61
N CYS A 43 0.37 -5.33 10.90
CA CYS A 43 0.81 -6.27 11.91
C CYS A 43 0.43 -5.74 13.29
N GLN A 44 -0.30 -6.56 14.05
CA GLN A 44 -0.70 -6.25 15.41
C GLN A 44 0.05 -7.18 16.36
N ALA A 45 0.85 -6.60 17.26
CA ALA A 45 1.68 -7.36 18.19
C ALA A 45 0.89 -8.30 19.13
N ASP A 46 -0.36 -7.98 19.41
CA ASP A 46 -1.30 -8.76 20.22
C ASP A 46 -2.12 -9.76 19.40
N ASN A 47 -2.00 -9.76 18.07
CA ASN A 47 -2.72 -10.66 17.17
C ASN A 47 -1.77 -11.30 16.16
N ALA A 48 -1.15 -12.41 16.58
CA ALA A 48 -0.20 -13.19 15.78
C ALA A 48 -0.73 -13.63 14.41
N TYR A 49 -2.06 -13.70 14.22
CA TYR A 49 -2.66 -14.01 12.91
C TYR A 49 -2.30 -12.97 11.85
N THR A 50 -2.28 -11.69 12.22
CA THR A 50 -1.89 -10.60 11.31
C THR A 50 -0.41 -10.66 10.96
N CYS A 51 0.43 -11.31 11.75
CA CYS A 51 1.86 -11.43 11.44
C CYS A 51 2.17 -12.60 10.49
N LEU A 52 1.16 -13.35 10.02
CA LEU A 52 1.37 -14.50 9.15
C LEU A 52 1.49 -14.07 7.69
N VAL A 53 2.58 -14.48 7.03
CA VAL A 53 2.75 -14.35 5.57
C VAL A 53 1.53 -14.83 4.76
N PRO A 54 0.88 -15.99 5.05
CA PRO A 54 -0.31 -16.39 4.32
C PRO A 54 -1.51 -15.44 4.49
N GLU A 55 -1.63 -14.80 5.65
CA GLU A 55 -2.64 -13.75 5.87
C GLU A 55 -2.33 -12.59 4.94
N PHE A 56 -1.08 -12.09 4.96
CA PHE A 56 -0.66 -10.96 4.14
C PHE A 56 -1.02 -11.16 2.66
N VAL A 57 -0.69 -12.34 2.11
CA VAL A 57 -0.98 -12.67 0.70
C VAL A 57 -2.49 -12.65 0.43
N HIS A 58 -3.27 -13.30 1.30
CA HIS A 58 -4.73 -13.36 1.15
C HIS A 58 -5.37 -11.97 1.26
N ASN A 59 -4.95 -11.18 2.24
CA ASN A 59 -5.47 -9.83 2.49
C ASN A 59 -5.13 -8.87 1.34
N VAL A 60 -3.89 -8.86 0.84
CA VAL A 60 -3.49 -8.02 -0.30
C VAL A 60 -4.36 -8.34 -1.53
N ALA A 61 -4.55 -9.61 -1.88
CA ALA A 61 -5.40 -9.99 -3.00
C ALA A 61 -6.85 -9.54 -2.82
N ALA A 62 -7.39 -9.66 -1.60
CA ALA A 62 -8.74 -9.22 -1.28
C ALA A 62 -8.90 -7.69 -1.38
N LEU A 63 -7.90 -6.91 -0.95
CA LEU A 63 -7.92 -5.45 -1.04
C LEU A 63 -7.78 -4.96 -2.48
N LEU A 64 -6.89 -5.58 -3.27
CA LEU A 64 -6.79 -5.29 -4.71
C LEU A 64 -8.11 -5.54 -5.43
N CYS A 65 -8.83 -6.61 -5.09
CA CYS A 65 -10.18 -6.87 -5.63
C CYS A 65 -11.20 -5.76 -5.31
N ARG A 66 -10.99 -5.00 -4.23
CA ARG A 66 -11.87 -3.91 -3.79
C ARG A 66 -11.40 -2.54 -4.29
N SER A 67 -10.16 -2.44 -4.79
CA SER A 67 -9.57 -1.20 -5.26
C SER A 67 -10.21 -0.77 -6.59
N PRO A 68 -10.74 0.46 -6.71
CA PRO A 68 -11.36 0.95 -7.94
C PRO A 68 -10.44 0.91 -9.17
N GLN A 69 -9.13 1.00 -8.98
CA GLN A 69 -8.11 0.98 -10.03
C GLN A 69 -7.83 -0.43 -10.56
N PHE A 70 -8.24 -1.47 -9.83
CA PHE A 70 -7.95 -2.88 -10.12
C PHE A 70 -9.21 -3.70 -10.39
N VAL A 71 -10.25 -3.07 -10.95
CA VAL A 71 -11.50 -3.77 -11.34
C VAL A 71 -11.22 -4.94 -12.29
N ALA A 72 -10.28 -4.80 -13.23
CA ALA A 72 -9.91 -5.87 -14.15
C ALA A 72 -9.31 -7.09 -13.43
N TYR A 73 -8.55 -6.88 -12.34
CA TYR A 73 -8.04 -7.96 -11.50
C TYR A 73 -9.17 -8.71 -10.79
N ARG A 74 -10.13 -7.98 -10.23
CA ARG A 74 -11.35 -8.57 -9.65
C ARG A 74 -12.12 -9.40 -10.68
N GLU A 75 -12.33 -8.86 -11.88
CA GLU A 75 -13.05 -9.56 -12.95
C GLU A 75 -12.33 -10.83 -13.39
N GLN A 76 -11.00 -10.79 -13.55
CA GLN A 76 -10.20 -11.96 -13.87
C GLN A 76 -10.33 -13.03 -12.79
N LEU A 77 -10.17 -12.64 -11.52
CA LEU A 77 -10.29 -13.57 -10.39
C LEU A 77 -11.68 -14.20 -10.30
N LEU A 78 -12.75 -13.46 -10.61
CA LEU A 78 -14.12 -13.99 -10.68
C LEU A 78 -14.33 -14.97 -11.85
N ARG A 79 -13.68 -14.73 -13.00
CA ARG A 79 -13.76 -15.60 -14.19
C ARG A 79 -12.89 -16.85 -14.08
N GLU A 80 -11.87 -16.83 -13.23
CA GLU A 80 -10.86 -17.88 -13.12
C GLU A 80 -10.89 -18.58 -11.74
N PRO A 81 -11.68 -19.64 -11.56
CA PRO A 81 -11.80 -20.36 -10.27
C PRO A 81 -10.47 -20.92 -9.74
N HIS A 82 -9.52 -21.20 -10.64
CA HIS A 82 -8.20 -21.68 -10.26
C HIS A 82 -7.38 -20.60 -9.53
N LEU A 83 -7.49 -19.33 -9.92
CA LEU A 83 -6.87 -18.21 -9.19
C LEU A 83 -7.48 -18.06 -7.80
N GLN A 84 -8.82 -18.18 -7.68
CA GLN A 84 -9.49 -18.18 -6.37
C GLN A 84 -8.99 -19.30 -5.45
N SER A 85 -8.84 -20.50 -6.02
CA SER A 85 -8.32 -21.66 -5.28
C SER A 85 -6.89 -21.43 -4.82
N MET A 86 -6.06 -20.82 -5.67
CA MET A 86 -4.66 -20.50 -5.37
C MET A 86 -4.50 -19.41 -4.31
N LEU A 87 -5.43 -18.45 -4.26
CA LEU A 87 -5.47 -17.39 -3.26
C LEU A 87 -6.28 -17.74 -2.01
N SER A 88 -6.86 -18.94 -1.95
CA SER A 88 -7.51 -19.42 -0.73
C SER A 88 -6.51 -19.46 0.43
N LEU A 89 -6.97 -19.21 1.65
CA LEU A 89 -6.11 -19.23 2.83
C LEU A 89 -5.36 -20.58 2.97
N ARG A 90 -6.02 -21.69 2.62
CA ARG A 90 -5.39 -23.02 2.60
C ARG A 90 -4.18 -23.08 1.67
N SER A 91 -4.32 -22.58 0.43
CA SER A 91 -3.22 -22.55 -0.53
C SER A 91 -2.12 -21.59 -0.11
N CYS A 92 -2.47 -20.43 0.43
CA CYS A 92 -1.50 -19.48 0.98
C CYS A 92 -0.70 -20.08 2.15
N VAL A 93 -1.32 -20.87 3.03
CA VAL A 93 -0.63 -21.58 4.11
C VAL A 93 0.31 -22.66 3.55
N GLN A 94 -0.10 -23.34 2.49
CA GLN A 94 0.68 -24.40 1.87
C GLN A 94 1.93 -23.86 1.14
N ASP A 95 1.79 -22.80 0.36
CA ASP A 95 2.88 -22.16 -0.37
C ASP A 95 2.59 -20.66 -0.59
N PRO A 96 2.94 -19.79 0.37
CA PRO A 96 2.60 -18.36 0.28
C PRO A 96 3.34 -17.67 -0.86
N LEU A 97 4.55 -18.13 -1.20
CA LEU A 97 5.34 -17.55 -2.28
C LEU A 97 4.69 -17.84 -3.64
N ALA A 98 4.28 -19.09 -3.90
CA ALA A 98 3.61 -19.44 -5.14
C ALA A 98 2.22 -18.80 -5.24
N SER A 99 1.48 -18.72 -4.12
CA SER A 99 0.19 -18.02 -4.07
C SER A 99 0.34 -16.52 -4.37
N PHE A 100 1.35 -15.86 -3.82
CA PHE A 100 1.59 -14.45 -4.09
C PHE A 100 2.04 -14.22 -5.53
N ARG A 101 3.03 -14.98 -6.01
CA ARG A 101 3.57 -14.79 -7.36
C ARG A 101 2.52 -15.03 -8.43
N ARG A 102 1.87 -16.19 -8.42
CA ARG A 102 0.93 -16.60 -9.47
C ARG A 102 -0.49 -16.06 -9.26
N GLY A 103 -0.88 -15.79 -8.02
CA GLY A 103 -2.21 -15.26 -7.70
C GLY A 103 -2.28 -13.74 -7.68
N VAL A 104 -1.17 -13.05 -7.43
CA VAL A 104 -1.14 -11.58 -7.36
C VAL A 104 -0.22 -10.98 -8.43
N LEU A 105 1.08 -11.28 -8.41
CA LEU A 105 2.05 -10.57 -9.25
C LEU A 105 1.87 -10.83 -10.75
N GLU A 106 1.79 -12.11 -11.15
CA GLU A 106 1.65 -12.51 -12.56
C GLU A 106 0.34 -11.99 -13.18
N PRO A 107 -0.83 -12.09 -12.53
CA PRO A 107 -2.07 -11.46 -13.05
C PRO A 107 -1.96 -9.94 -13.19
N LEU A 108 -1.39 -9.24 -12.20
CA LEU A 108 -1.21 -7.79 -12.29
C LEU A 108 -0.27 -7.40 -13.44
N GLU A 109 0.82 -8.15 -13.63
CA GLU A 109 1.75 -7.93 -14.74
C GLU A 109 1.05 -8.16 -16.11
N SER A 110 0.25 -9.23 -16.24
CA SER A 110 -0.52 -9.50 -17.47
C SER A 110 -1.50 -8.37 -17.78
N LEU A 111 -2.28 -7.94 -16.77
CA LEU A 111 -3.24 -6.86 -16.91
C LEU A 111 -2.56 -5.52 -17.24
N HIS A 112 -1.38 -5.26 -16.70
CA HIS A 112 -0.57 -4.07 -17.03
C HIS A 112 -0.12 -4.10 -18.50
N LYS A 113 0.43 -5.24 -18.96
CA LYS A 113 0.85 -5.44 -20.36
C LYS A 113 -0.31 -5.28 -21.33
N GLU A 114 -1.50 -5.74 -20.94
CA GLU A 114 -2.75 -5.62 -21.70
C GLU A 114 -3.40 -4.23 -21.59
N ARG A 115 -2.82 -3.31 -20.80
CA ARG A 115 -3.36 -1.96 -20.52
C ARG A 115 -4.77 -1.99 -19.92
N LYS A 116 -5.09 -3.04 -19.15
CA LYS A 116 -6.37 -3.20 -18.45
C LYS A 116 -6.40 -2.55 -17.07
N ILE A 117 -5.24 -2.15 -16.55
CA ILE A 117 -5.10 -1.35 -15.33
C ILE A 117 -4.31 -0.06 -15.63
N PRO A 118 -4.47 1.01 -14.82
CA PRO A 118 -3.79 2.27 -15.07
C PRO A 118 -2.25 2.12 -14.99
N ASN A 119 -1.54 2.88 -15.81
CA ASN A 119 -0.09 2.95 -15.77
C ASN A 119 0.37 4.07 -14.82
N GLU A 120 0.12 3.87 -13.54
CA GLU A 120 0.42 4.82 -12.45
C GLU A 120 1.12 4.08 -11.30
N ASP A 121 1.77 4.86 -10.43
CA ASP A 121 2.37 4.31 -9.21
C ASP A 121 1.29 4.12 -8.13
N PHE A 122 1.26 2.91 -7.57
CA PHE A 122 0.36 2.52 -6.49
C PHE A 122 1.12 2.12 -5.24
N ILE A 123 0.48 2.24 -4.09
CA ILE A 123 1.07 2.03 -2.77
C ILE A 123 0.35 0.89 -2.06
N VAL A 124 1.15 -0.07 -1.56
CA VAL A 124 0.71 -1.03 -0.55
C VAL A 124 1.32 -0.60 0.78
N LEU A 125 0.47 -0.24 1.74
CA LEU A 125 0.93 0.18 3.06
C LEU A 125 1.17 -1.05 3.95
N ILE A 126 2.37 -1.19 4.49
CA ILE A 126 2.72 -2.29 5.37
C ILE A 126 3.21 -1.70 6.69
N ASP A 127 2.52 -2.06 7.76
CA ASP A 127 2.90 -1.77 9.15
C ASP A 127 3.32 -3.09 9.82
N GLY A 128 4.39 -3.05 10.61
CA GLY A 128 5.18 -4.22 11.03
C GLY A 128 5.27 -4.43 12.52
#